data_AF-A0A254QGC6-F1
#
_entry.id   AF-A0A254QGC6-F1
#
_cell.length_a   1.000
_cell.length_b   1.000
_cell.length_c   1.000
_cell.angle_alpha   90.00
_cell.angle_beta   90.00
_cell.angle_gamma   90.00
#
_symmetry.space_group_name_H-M   'P 1'
#
loop_
_entity.id
_entity.type
_entity.pdbx_description
1 polymer ?
#
loop_
_entity_poly.entity_id
_entity_poly.type
_entity_poly.pdbx_seq_one_letter_code
_entity_poly.pdbx_strand_id
1 'polypeptide(L)' 'MGSNSTLVAPVTIGDGALTAAGSVITDEIPAGGAGFGRARQVTKDGWAERRRQQHENTPE' A
#
# COMPACT_ATOMS: atom_id res chain seq x y z
N MET A 1 10.52 10.42 0.87
CA MET A 1 9.76 9.22 1.28
C MET A 1 8.28 9.55 1.36
N GLY A 2 7.40 8.79 0.70
CA GLY A 2 5.96 9.02 0.76
C GLY A 2 5.37 8.61 2.12
N SER A 3 4.26 9.24 2.52
CA SER A 3 3.57 8.94 3.78
C SER A 3 3.15 7.47 3.88
N ASN A 4 3.22 6.90 5.08
CA ASN A 4 2.86 5.50 5.33
C ASN A 4 3.62 4.50 4.44
N SER A 5 4.90 4.78 4.14
CA SER A 5 5.77 3.80 3.48
C SER A 5 6.44 2.90 4.51
N THR A 6 6.67 1.64 4.17
CA THR A 6 7.42 0.67 4.97
C THR A 6 8.66 0.24 4.19
N LEU A 7 9.82 0.24 4.85
CA LEU A 7 11.08 -0.21 4.27
C LEU A 7 11.48 -1.53 4.91
N VAL A 8 11.64 -2.57 4.11
CA VAL A 8 12.11 -3.89 4.57
C VAL A 8 13.61 -3.94 4.38
N ALA A 9 14.36 -3.90 5.48
CA ALA A 9 15.81 -3.96 5.44
C ALA A 9 16.31 -5.38 5.07
N PRO A 10 17.48 -5.50 4.42
CA PRO A 10 18.29 -4.40 3.88
C PRO A 10 17.72 -3.87 2.56
N VAL A 11 17.72 -2.54 2.39
CA VAL A 11 17.33 -1.86 1.14
C VAL A 11 18.08 -0.53 1.01
N THR A 12 18.50 -0.21 -0.21
CA THR A 12 19.14 1.07 -0.56
C THR A 12 18.17 1.96 -1.33
N ILE A 13 18.04 3.22 -0.92
CA ILE A 13 17.27 4.26 -1.63
C ILE A 13 18.26 5.29 -2.13
N GLY A 14 18.41 5.39 -3.46
CA GLY A 14 19.36 6.30 -4.08
C GLY A 14 18.98 7.78 -3.92
N ASP A 15 19.96 8.65 -4.13
CA ASP A 15 19.76 10.10 -4.01
C ASP A 15 18.69 10.61 -4.98
N GLY A 16 17.83 11.49 -4.47
CA GLY A 16 16.70 12.04 -5.24
C GLY A 16 15.61 11.02 -5.61
N ALA A 17 15.68 9.77 -5.11
CA ALA A 17 14.66 8.79 -5.38
C ALA A 17 13.33 9.10 -4.66
N LEU A 18 12.23 8.65 -5.26
CA LEU A 18 10.88 8.83 -4.73
C LEU A 18 10.27 7.49 -4.34
N THR A 19 9.80 7.39 -3.10
CA THR A 19 8.92 6.31 -2.66
C THR A 19 7.48 6.80 -2.68
N ALA A 20 6.60 6.13 -3.42
CA ALA A 20 5.18 6.49 -3.42
C ALA A 20 4.55 6.21 -2.06
N ALA A 21 3.61 7.06 -1.62
CA ALA A 21 2.92 6.89 -0.34
C ALA A 21 2.21 5.52 -0.24
N GLY A 22 2.17 4.92 0.94
CA GLY A 22 1.53 3.61 1.15
C GLY A 22 2.29 2.44 0.53
N SER A 23 3.57 2.60 0.15
CA SER A 23 4.37 1.54 -0.46
C SER A 23 5.11 0.71 0.57
N VAL A 24 5.18 -0.59 0.34
CA VAL A 24 6.15 -1.49 0.98
C VAL A 24 7.30 -1.70 0.00
N ILE A 25 8.51 -1.26 0.35
CA ILE A 25 9.70 -1.39 -0.51
C ILE A 25 10.57 -2.53 0.00
N THR A 26 10.79 -3.51 -0.88
CA THR A 26 11.58 -4.73 -0.64
C THR A 26 12.86 -4.78 -1.46
N ASP A 27 12.98 -3.93 -2.48
CA ASP A 27 14.08 -3.90 -3.44
C ASP A 27 14.62 -2.48 -3.60
N GLU A 28 15.86 -2.39 -4.09
CA GLU A 28 16.53 -1.10 -4.25
C GLU A 28 15.80 -0.16 -5.21
N ILE A 29 15.82 1.13 -4.88
CA ILE A 29 15.39 2.19 -5.80
C ILE A 29 16.64 2.97 -6.21
N PRO A 30 17.01 2.97 -7.51
CA PRO A 30 18.19 3.69 -7.98
C PRO A 30 18.02 5.21 -7.82
N ALA A 31 19.13 5.95 -7.88
CA ALA A 31 19.11 7.42 -7.81
C ALA A 31 18.19 8.03 -8.87
N GLY A 32 17.37 9.01 -8.47
CA GLY A 32 16.32 9.62 -9.30
C GLY A 32 15.16 8.69 -9.69
N GLY A 33 15.17 7.42 -9.27
CA GLY A 33 14.13 6.44 -9.54
C GLY A 33 12.87 6.64 -8.70
N ALA A 34 11.80 5.94 -9.04
CA ALA A 34 10.55 5.95 -8.28
C ALA A 34 10.06 4.52 -8.00
N GLY A 35 9.81 4.21 -6.72
CA GLY A 35 9.30 2.91 -6.27
C GLY A 35 7.82 2.95 -5.89
N PHE A 36 7.06 1.99 -6.42
CA PHE A 36 5.64 1.79 -6.15
C PHE A 36 5.41 0.35 -5.66
N GLY A 37 5.33 0.17 -4.35
CA GLY A 37 5.12 -1.13 -3.71
C GLY A 37 3.73 -1.24 -3.09
N ARG A 38 2.68 -0.87 -3.85
CA ARG A 38 1.29 -0.82 -3.37
C ARG A 38 0.32 -1.31 -4.43
N ALA A 39 -0.82 -1.85 -4.01
CA ALA A 39 -1.89 -2.21 -4.93
C ALA A 39 -2.52 -0.97 -5.60
N ARG A 40 -3.02 -1.13 -6.82
CA ARG A 40 -3.90 -0.13 -7.41
C ARG A 40 -5.23 -0.12 -6.66
N GLN A 41 -5.76 1.07 -6.41
CA GLN A 41 -7.06 1.21 -5.78
C GLN A 41 -8.15 0.62 -6.68
N VAL A 42 -9.07 -0.13 -6.09
CA VAL A 42 -10.31 -0.57 -6.71
C VAL A 42 -11.47 -0.16 -5.80
N THR A 43 -12.47 0.50 -6.37
CA THR A 43 -13.71 0.81 -5.67
C THR A 43 -14.72 -0.30 -5.92
N LYS A 44 -15.30 -0.85 -4.85
CA LYS A 44 -16.37 -1.85 -4.92
C LYS A 44 -17.64 -1.28 -4.31
N ASP A 45 -18.53 -0.77 -5.15
CA ASP A 45 -19.75 -0.10 -4.70
C ASP A 45 -20.65 -1.02 -3.87
N GLY A 46 -21.21 -0.49 -2.79
CA GLY A 46 -22.09 -1.22 -1.87
C GLY A 46 -21.43 -2.36 -1.09
N TRP A 47 -20.12 -2.60 -1.22
CA TRP A 47 -19.47 -3.75 -0.57
C TRP A 47 -19.51 -3.68 0.96
N ALA A 48 -19.28 -2.49 1.54
CA ALA A 48 -19.28 -2.29 2.98
C ALA A 48 -20.67 -2.53 3.60
N GLU A 49 -21.71 -2.02 2.96
CA GLU A 49 -23.10 -2.19 3.40
C GLU A 49 -23.52 -3.66 3.40
N ARG A 50 -23.28 -4.36 2.28
CA ARG A 50 -23.57 -5.79 2.16
C ARG A 50 -22.83 -6.61 3.22
N ARG A 51 -21.57 -6.26 3.54
CA ARG A 51 -20.80 -6.97 4.57
C ARG A 51 -21.37 -6.74 5.97
N ARG A 52 -21.81 -5.53 6.30
CA ARG A 52 -22.45 -5.21 7.58
C ARG A 52 -23.68 -6.08 7.83
N GLN A 53 -24.58 -6.15 6.84
CA GLN A 53 -25.79 -6.96 6.91
C GLN A 53 -25.51 -8.46 7.10
N GLN A 54 -24.42 -8.98 6.52
CA GLN A 54 -24.02 -10.38 6.72
C GLN A 54 -23.56 -10.67 8.16
N HIS A 55 -22.84 -9.74 8.79
CA HIS A 55 -22.41 -9.88 10.18
C HIS A 55 -23.59 -9.80 11.15
N GLU A 56 -24.57 -8.92 10.90
CA GLU A 56 -25.79 -8.81 11.73
C GLU A 56 -26.69 -10.05 11.61
N ASN A 57 -26.66 -10.74 10.47
CA ASN A 57 -27.50 -11.92 10.21
C ASN A 57 -26.85 -13.25 10.61
N THR A 58 -25.65 -13.25 11.18
CA THR A 58 -24.99 -14.47 11.70
C THR A 58 -25.15 -14.49 13.23
N PRO A 59 -26.09 -15.26 13.80
CA PRO A 59 -26.16 -15.41 15.26
C PRO A 59 -24.93 -16.17 15.77
N GLU A 60 -24.50 -15.85 17.00
CA GLU A 60 -23.34 -16.44 17.69
C GLU A 60 -23.35 -17.99 17.73
#